data_AF-A0A5N9H9B0-F1
#
_entry.id   AF-A0A5N9H9B0-F1
#
_cell.length_a   1.000
_cell.length_b   1.000
_cell.length_c   1.000
_cell.angle_alpha   90.00
_cell.angle_beta   90.00
_cell.angle_gamma   90.00
#
_symmetry.space_group_name_H-M   'P 1'
#
loop_
_entity.id
_entity.type
_entity.pdbx_description
1 polymer ?
#
loop_
_entity_poly.entity_id
_entity_poly.type
_entity_poly.pdbx_seq_one_letter_code
_entity_poly.pdbx_strand_id
1 'polypeptide(L)'
;MAKKQKRKQHKKLQRALQKRTQRKNKLVQRAIHESASERPASMLRRAREFPFLGAWVQRDWQQYGIASMIVARTQPDDNITFGRFLVDTFCVGLKDTFFGVNVEPNQFHNDALPRLYQGEPPISVSVELAHEIIYGAIEFAEAIGFRPHRLFNRTRNILDTADAQPRSGVIEFGHGGVPTYVPAPGDNQRMVLNRLVENVGIGNFNYVPAGEPPEGFEELFQQNAQAQGQPPIPASPIWTPEQQAA
;
A
#
# COMPACT_ATOMS: atom_id res chain seq x y z
N MET A 1 -4.21 -16.26 -28.37
CA MET A 1 -5.33 -15.44 -27.85
C MET A 1 -5.51 -15.51 -26.32
N ALA A 2 -5.38 -16.69 -25.68
CA ALA A 2 -5.62 -16.87 -24.24
C ALA A 2 -4.75 -15.99 -23.27
N LYS A 3 -3.46 -15.76 -23.57
CA LYS A 3 -2.57 -14.91 -22.74
C LYS A 3 -3.01 -13.43 -22.70
N LYS A 4 -3.51 -12.88 -23.82
CA LYS A 4 -3.99 -11.49 -23.93
C LYS A 4 -5.30 -11.29 -23.16
N GLN A 5 -6.15 -12.32 -23.14
CA GLN A 5 -7.39 -12.37 -22.35
C GLN A 5 -7.09 -12.37 -20.84
N LYS A 6 -6.18 -13.24 -20.38
CA LYS A 6 -5.78 -13.34 -18.95
C LYS A 6 -5.19 -12.03 -18.41
N ARG A 7 -4.31 -11.37 -19.17
CA ARG A 7 -3.71 -10.07 -18.81
C ARG A 7 -4.73 -8.94 -18.73
N LYS A 8 -5.73 -8.92 -19.62
CA LYS A 8 -6.84 -7.95 -19.61
C LYS A 8 -7.79 -8.18 -18.42
N GLN A 9 -8.05 -9.45 -18.07
CA GLN A 9 -8.82 -9.82 -16.88
C GLN A 9 -8.11 -9.40 -15.57
N HIS A 10 -6.81 -9.67 -15.46
CA HIS A 10 -6.00 -9.32 -14.29
C HIS A 10 -5.95 -7.80 -14.06
N LYS A 11 -5.73 -7.01 -15.12
CA LYS A 11 -5.80 -5.53 -15.08
C LYS A 11 -7.18 -4.99 -14.70
N LYS A 12 -8.25 -5.66 -15.14
CA LYS A 12 -9.63 -5.31 -14.77
C LYS A 12 -9.90 -5.64 -13.29
N LEU A 13 -9.39 -6.77 -12.80
CA LEU A 13 -9.53 -7.21 -11.41
C LEU A 13 -8.77 -6.28 -10.46
N GLN A 14 -7.50 -5.95 -10.74
CA GLN A 14 -6.70 -5.00 -9.96
C GLN A 14 -7.41 -3.64 -9.81
N ARG A 15 -7.94 -3.10 -10.91
CA ARG A 15 -8.69 -1.84 -10.89
C ARG A 15 -9.99 -1.93 -10.10
N ALA A 16 -10.70 -3.04 -10.22
CA ALA A 16 -11.93 -3.25 -9.47
C ALA A 16 -11.63 -3.32 -7.97
N LEU A 17 -10.58 -4.06 -7.59
CA LEU A 17 -10.09 -4.15 -6.21
C LEU A 17 -9.69 -2.78 -5.67
N GLN A 18 -8.86 -2.02 -6.39
CA GLN A 18 -8.41 -0.68 -5.98
C GLN A 18 -9.57 0.33 -5.88
N LYS A 19 -10.49 0.37 -6.85
CA LYS A 19 -11.66 1.27 -6.82
C LYS A 19 -12.60 0.95 -5.66
N ARG A 20 -12.82 -0.35 -5.41
CA ARG A 20 -13.68 -0.81 -4.31
C ARG A 20 -13.02 -0.53 -2.97
N THR A 21 -11.69 -0.63 -2.86
CA THR A 21 -10.92 -0.29 -1.66
C THR A 21 -11.04 1.21 -1.39
N GLN A 22 -10.73 2.06 -2.36
CA GLN A 22 -10.80 3.53 -2.20
C GLN A 22 -12.20 4.05 -1.82
N ARG A 23 -13.25 3.60 -2.52
CA ARG A 23 -14.63 4.06 -2.24
C ARG A 23 -15.13 3.63 -0.87
N LYS A 24 -14.85 2.39 -0.45
CA LYS A 24 -15.22 1.91 0.88
C LYS A 24 -14.37 2.56 1.97
N ASN A 25 -13.08 2.79 1.77
CA ASN A 25 -12.23 3.48 2.73
C ASN A 25 -12.75 4.86 3.08
N LYS A 26 -13.22 5.63 2.09
CA LYS A 26 -13.80 6.97 2.32
C LYS A 26 -15.07 6.91 3.18
N LEU A 27 -15.87 5.86 3.06
CA LEU A 27 -17.07 5.65 3.86
C LEU A 27 -16.75 5.15 5.28
N VAL A 28 -15.80 4.22 5.41
CA VAL A 28 -15.36 3.69 6.71
C VAL A 28 -14.66 4.77 7.55
N GLN A 29 -13.85 5.64 6.93
CA GLN A 29 -13.24 6.78 7.62
C GLN A 29 -14.26 7.71 8.27
N ARG A 30 -15.42 7.95 7.63
CA ARG A 30 -16.48 8.78 8.20
C ARG A 30 -17.11 8.14 9.43
N ALA A 31 -17.40 6.85 9.36
CA ALA A 31 -18.06 6.12 10.44
C ALA A 31 -17.18 5.98 11.70
N ILE A 32 -15.86 5.80 11.55
CA ILE A 32 -14.93 5.62 12.68
C ILE A 32 -14.70 6.91 13.46
N HIS A 33 -14.77 8.08 12.82
CA HIS A 33 -14.50 9.36 13.48
C HIS A 33 -15.63 9.83 14.41
N GLU A 34 -16.82 9.23 14.33
CA GLU A 34 -18.02 9.69 15.04
C GLU A 34 -18.20 9.13 16.47
N SER A 35 -17.44 8.13 16.92
CA SER A 35 -17.82 7.31 18.10
C SER A 35 -16.98 7.39 19.39
N ALA A 36 -16.04 8.33 19.57
CA ALA A 36 -15.11 8.31 20.73
C ALA A 36 -15.35 9.42 21.79
N SER A 37 -15.41 9.01 23.06
CA SER A 37 -15.57 9.85 24.28
C SER A 37 -14.27 10.58 24.71
N GLU A 38 -13.10 9.99 24.49
CA GLU A 38 -11.82 10.71 24.50
C GLU A 38 -11.51 11.29 23.11
N ARG A 39 -10.88 12.47 23.04
CA ARG A 39 -10.53 13.10 21.74
C ARG A 39 -9.61 12.16 20.96
N PRO A 40 -9.98 11.68 19.77
CA PRO A 40 -9.19 10.70 19.00
C PRO A 40 -7.70 11.02 18.81
N ALA A 41 -7.33 12.29 18.89
CA ALA A 41 -5.96 12.76 18.80
C ALA A 41 -5.06 12.41 20.02
N SER A 42 -5.58 12.29 21.24
CA SER A 42 -4.79 11.92 22.43
C SER A 42 -4.35 10.47 22.35
N MET A 43 -5.31 9.58 22.09
CA MET A 43 -5.10 8.14 21.97
C MET A 43 -4.15 7.81 20.83
N LEU A 44 -4.32 8.47 19.68
CA LEU A 44 -3.41 8.29 18.56
C LEU A 44 -1.97 8.73 18.88
N ARG A 45 -1.76 9.80 19.67
CA ARG A 45 -0.40 10.25 20.05
C ARG A 45 0.32 9.24 20.94
N ARG A 46 -0.43 8.56 21.81
CA ARG A 46 0.09 7.55 22.75
C ARG A 46 0.11 6.14 22.18
N ALA A 47 -0.37 5.94 20.95
CA ALA A 47 -0.56 4.60 20.40
C ALA A 47 0.70 3.71 20.48
N ARG A 48 1.92 4.25 20.38
CA ARG A 48 3.18 3.49 20.55
C ARG A 48 3.38 2.85 21.93
N GLU A 49 2.74 3.39 22.97
CA GLU A 49 2.81 2.85 24.34
C GLU A 49 2.01 1.55 24.49
N PHE A 50 1.10 1.27 23.57
CA PHE A 50 0.16 0.16 23.64
C PHE A 50 0.76 -1.10 22.98
N PRO A 51 0.56 -2.31 23.53
CA PRO A 51 1.05 -3.53 22.90
C PRO A 51 0.41 -3.74 21.52
N PHE A 52 1.16 -4.33 20.58
CA PHE A 52 0.59 -4.74 19.30
C PHE A 52 -0.45 -5.84 19.49
N LEU A 53 -1.59 -5.64 18.86
CA LEU A 53 -2.60 -6.69 18.68
C LEU A 53 -2.24 -7.57 17.48
N GLY A 54 -1.74 -6.96 16.40
CA GLY A 54 -1.33 -7.68 15.21
C GLY A 54 -1.22 -6.78 13.97
N ALA A 55 -0.80 -7.40 12.87
CA ALA A 55 -0.76 -6.80 11.56
C ALA A 55 -1.38 -7.73 10.51
N TRP A 56 -2.01 -7.14 9.50
CA TRP A 56 -2.71 -7.84 8.44
C TRP A 56 -2.50 -7.17 7.09
N VAL A 57 -2.57 -7.95 6.02
CA VAL A 57 -2.51 -7.48 4.63
C VAL A 57 -3.42 -8.34 3.76
N GLN A 58 -3.86 -7.83 2.61
CA GLN A 58 -4.57 -8.67 1.65
C GLN A 58 -3.64 -9.72 1.04
N ARG A 59 -4.21 -10.85 0.59
CA ARG A 59 -3.48 -11.89 -0.14
C ARG A 59 -2.87 -11.35 -1.43
N ASP A 60 -1.79 -11.98 -1.87
CA ASP A 60 -1.10 -11.71 -3.14
C ASP A 60 -0.63 -10.25 -3.30
N TRP A 61 -0.51 -9.48 -2.21
CA TRP A 61 -0.09 -8.07 -2.25
C TRP A 61 1.23 -7.86 -3.00
N GLN A 62 2.12 -8.86 -2.92
CA GLN A 62 3.41 -8.91 -3.60
C GLN A 62 3.28 -8.88 -5.13
N GLN A 63 2.28 -9.58 -5.67
CA GLN A 63 2.11 -9.70 -7.12
C GLN A 63 1.72 -8.36 -7.76
N TYR A 64 1.07 -7.50 -6.98
CA TYR A 64 0.40 -6.31 -7.46
C TYR A 64 1.15 -5.00 -7.16
N GLY A 65 2.23 -5.07 -6.37
CA GLY A 65 2.99 -3.89 -5.94
C GLY A 65 2.21 -2.95 -5.04
N ILE A 66 1.10 -3.42 -4.47
CA ILE A 66 0.21 -2.63 -3.62
C ILE A 66 -0.13 -3.44 -2.38
N ALA A 67 0.25 -2.96 -1.21
CA ALA A 67 -0.08 -3.54 0.10
C ALA A 67 -1.05 -2.61 0.85
N SER A 68 -2.24 -3.10 1.18
CA SER A 68 -3.16 -2.42 2.09
C SER A 68 -2.97 -3.01 3.48
N MET A 69 -2.01 -2.46 4.22
CA MET A 69 -1.65 -2.90 5.56
C MET A 69 -2.66 -2.39 6.60
N ILE A 70 -2.96 -3.22 7.59
CA ILE A 70 -3.57 -2.83 8.87
C ILE A 70 -2.59 -3.20 9.98
N VAL A 71 -2.29 -2.26 10.87
CA VAL A 71 -1.51 -2.51 12.10
C VAL A 71 -2.36 -2.03 13.27
N ALA A 72 -2.55 -2.89 14.28
CA ALA A 72 -3.40 -2.60 15.43
C ALA A 72 -2.67 -2.80 16.75
N ARG A 73 -3.12 -2.06 17.76
CA ARG A 73 -2.64 -2.08 19.14
C ARG A 73 -3.80 -2.09 20.12
N THR A 74 -3.62 -2.76 21.25
CA THR A 74 -4.63 -2.89 22.32
C THR A 74 -4.42 -1.79 23.35
N GLN A 75 -5.42 -0.94 23.53
CA GLN A 75 -5.46 0.13 24.52
C GLN A 75 -5.61 -0.44 25.95
N PRO A 76 -5.37 0.37 27.00
CA PRO A 76 -5.50 -0.09 28.39
C PRO A 76 -6.91 -0.53 28.82
N ASP A 77 -7.94 -0.09 28.11
CA ASP A 77 -9.35 -0.44 28.30
C ASP A 77 -9.81 -1.56 27.34
N ASP A 78 -8.87 -2.33 26.79
CA ASP A 78 -9.05 -3.41 25.81
C ASP A 78 -9.62 -2.97 24.45
N ASN A 79 -9.94 -1.68 24.26
CA ASN A 79 -10.28 -1.15 22.96
C ASN A 79 -9.08 -1.15 22.02
N ILE A 80 -9.34 -1.00 20.72
CA ILE A 80 -8.32 -1.12 19.68
C ILE A 80 -8.06 0.24 19.04
N THR A 81 -6.78 0.57 18.94
CA THR A 81 -6.27 1.59 18.02
C THR A 81 -5.66 0.87 16.82
N PHE A 82 -6.04 1.24 15.61
CA PHE A 82 -5.44 0.68 14.40
C PHE A 82 -5.17 1.73 13.34
N GLY A 83 -4.17 1.47 12.51
CA GLY A 83 -3.78 2.27 11.36
C GLY A 83 -3.90 1.45 10.09
N ARG A 84 -4.46 2.06 9.04
CA ARG A 84 -4.37 1.52 7.68
C ARG A 84 -3.30 2.25 6.90
N PHE A 85 -2.49 1.51 6.15
CA PHE A 85 -1.45 2.04 5.29
C PHE A 85 -1.59 1.43 3.89
N LEU A 86 -1.95 2.23 2.88
CA LEU A 86 -1.95 1.82 1.48
C LEU A 86 -0.60 2.14 0.87
N VAL A 87 0.21 1.11 0.73
CA VAL A 87 1.60 1.20 0.29
C VAL A 87 1.69 0.74 -1.16
N ASP A 88 2.34 1.54 -1.99
CA ASP A 88 2.81 1.19 -3.32
C ASP A 88 4.30 0.86 -3.22
N THR A 89 4.62 -0.42 -3.39
CA THR A 89 5.99 -0.92 -3.25
C THR A 89 6.79 -0.76 -4.54
N PHE A 90 6.17 -0.34 -5.64
CA PHE A 90 6.85 -0.19 -6.94
C PHE A 90 7.33 1.22 -7.20
N CYS A 91 6.68 2.23 -6.64
CA CYS A 91 6.98 3.61 -7.01
C CYS A 91 6.68 4.60 -5.89
N VAL A 92 5.42 4.99 -5.72
CA VAL A 92 5.08 6.24 -5.00
C VAL A 92 5.06 6.09 -3.47
N GLY A 93 5.32 4.90 -2.93
CA GLY A 93 5.39 4.65 -1.49
C GLY A 93 4.02 4.68 -0.82
N LEU A 94 3.93 5.28 0.37
CA LEU A 94 2.67 5.36 1.13
C LEU A 94 1.67 6.34 0.48
N LYS A 95 0.71 5.80 -0.28
CA LYS A 95 -0.30 6.56 -1.05
C LYS A 95 -1.41 7.14 -0.19
N ASP A 96 -1.86 6.40 0.82
CA ASP A 96 -3.01 6.77 1.65
C ASP A 96 -2.91 6.09 3.01
N THR A 97 -3.47 6.72 4.03
CA THR A 97 -3.49 6.17 5.39
C THR A 97 -4.62 6.79 6.20
N PHE A 98 -5.14 6.05 7.17
CA PHE A 98 -6.04 6.57 8.20
C PHE A 98 -5.92 5.73 9.47
N PHE A 99 -6.65 6.11 10.50
CA PHE A 99 -6.67 5.40 11.77
C PHE A 99 -8.09 5.26 12.33
N GLY A 100 -8.26 4.28 13.20
CA GLY A 100 -9.36 4.19 14.14
C GLY A 100 -8.83 4.07 15.56
N VAL A 101 -9.56 4.61 16.53
CA VAL A 101 -9.26 4.56 17.95
C VAL A 101 -10.53 4.24 18.70
N ASN A 102 -10.39 3.64 19.88
CA ASN A 102 -11.47 3.31 20.80
C ASN A 102 -12.49 2.39 20.11
N VAL A 103 -11.98 1.45 19.31
CA VAL A 103 -12.80 0.49 18.57
C VAL A 103 -12.92 -0.76 19.42
N GLU A 104 -14.14 -1.16 19.76
CA GLU A 104 -14.38 -2.36 20.56
C GLU A 104 -13.79 -3.61 19.83
N PRO A 105 -13.20 -4.58 20.54
CA PRO A 105 -12.67 -5.81 19.94
C PRO A 105 -13.61 -6.51 18.97
N ASN A 106 -14.89 -6.70 19.35
CA ASN A 106 -15.89 -7.32 18.48
C ASN A 106 -16.14 -6.49 17.22
N GLN A 107 -16.25 -5.17 17.37
CA GLN A 107 -16.42 -4.26 16.24
C GLN A 107 -15.19 -4.28 15.32
N PHE A 108 -13.98 -4.37 15.86
CA PHE A 108 -12.78 -4.46 15.05
C PHE A 108 -12.73 -5.75 14.24
N HIS A 109 -12.88 -6.90 14.89
CA HIS A 109 -12.71 -8.21 14.26
C HIS A 109 -13.87 -8.59 13.34
N ASN A 110 -15.11 -8.31 13.74
CA ASN A 110 -16.30 -8.78 13.00
C ASN A 110 -16.82 -7.75 11.99
N ASP A 111 -16.47 -6.47 12.15
CA ASP A 111 -16.96 -5.40 11.29
C ASP A 111 -15.85 -4.63 10.57
N ALA A 112 -14.96 -3.95 11.31
CA ALA A 112 -14.00 -3.03 10.72
C ALA A 112 -13.00 -3.76 9.81
N LEU A 113 -12.32 -4.78 10.32
CA LEU A 113 -11.30 -5.52 9.59
C LEU A 113 -11.86 -6.19 8.32
N PRO A 114 -12.99 -6.95 8.35
CA PRO A 114 -13.60 -7.49 7.14
C PRO A 114 -14.03 -6.40 6.16
N ARG A 115 -14.62 -5.29 6.62
CA ARG A 115 -15.05 -4.19 5.73
C ARG A 115 -13.88 -3.55 5.00
N LEU A 116 -12.74 -3.38 5.68
CA LEU A 116 -11.51 -2.81 5.12
C LEU A 116 -10.88 -3.70 4.05
N TYR A 117 -11.02 -5.01 4.18
CA TYR A 117 -10.65 -5.98 3.16
C TYR A 117 -11.82 -6.41 2.27
N GLN A 118 -12.92 -5.64 2.27
CA GLN A 118 -14.09 -5.85 1.41
C GLN A 118 -14.80 -7.21 1.56
N GLY A 119 -14.64 -7.87 2.70
CA GLY A 119 -15.16 -9.20 2.99
C GLY A 119 -14.18 -10.33 2.63
N GLU A 120 -13.07 -10.03 1.96
CA GLU A 120 -12.01 -11.00 1.73
C GLU A 120 -11.17 -11.13 3.00
N PRO A 121 -10.97 -12.34 3.55
CA PRO A 121 -10.13 -12.52 4.73
C PRO A 121 -8.68 -12.10 4.45
N PRO A 122 -8.12 -11.14 5.21
CA PRO A 122 -6.71 -10.83 5.10
C PRO A 122 -5.87 -11.97 5.65
N ILE A 123 -4.56 -11.93 5.36
CA ILE A 123 -3.57 -12.76 6.03
C ILE A 123 -2.94 -11.95 7.17
N SER A 124 -2.62 -12.63 8.28
CA SER A 124 -1.80 -12.04 9.33
C SER A 124 -0.34 -12.08 8.92
N VAL A 125 0.40 -11.02 9.26
CA VAL A 125 1.84 -10.92 9.06
C VAL A 125 2.49 -10.46 10.35
N SER A 126 3.80 -10.67 10.46
CA SER A 126 4.55 -10.16 11.61
C SER A 126 4.57 -8.62 11.60
N VAL A 127 4.76 -8.04 12.78
CA VAL A 127 4.85 -6.59 12.95
C VAL A 127 6.09 -6.05 12.24
N GLU A 128 7.19 -6.79 12.30
CA GLU A 128 8.47 -6.53 11.64
C GLU A 128 8.26 -6.41 10.12
N LEU A 129 7.58 -7.38 9.50
CA LEU A 129 7.30 -7.36 8.07
C LEU A 129 6.40 -6.17 7.70
N ALA A 130 5.40 -5.85 8.51
CA ALA A 130 4.56 -4.67 8.30
C ALA A 130 5.39 -3.37 8.33
N HIS A 131 6.33 -3.25 9.28
CA HIS A 131 7.22 -2.09 9.37
C HIS A 131 8.17 -2.03 8.18
N GLU A 132 8.77 -3.15 7.79
CA GLU A 132 9.68 -3.22 6.65
C GLU A 132 8.99 -2.81 5.35
N ILE A 133 7.77 -3.29 5.09
CA ILE A 133 6.98 -2.89 3.90
C ILE A 133 6.65 -1.40 3.95
N ILE A 134 6.14 -0.89 5.08
CA ILE A 134 5.68 0.50 5.17
C ILE A 134 6.86 1.47 5.10
N TYR A 135 7.88 1.30 5.94
CA TYR A 135 9.02 2.20 5.99
C TYR A 135 9.92 2.05 4.77
N GLY A 136 10.19 0.83 4.31
CA GLY A 136 11.03 0.61 3.13
C GLY A 136 10.41 1.20 1.86
N ALA A 137 9.08 1.11 1.67
CA ALA A 137 8.42 1.75 0.54
C ALA A 137 8.44 3.28 0.63
N ILE A 138 8.37 3.83 1.85
CA ILE A 138 8.49 5.28 2.07
C ILE A 138 9.91 5.73 1.72
N GLU A 139 10.93 5.05 2.25
CA GLU A 139 12.35 5.35 2.00
C GLU A 139 12.68 5.25 0.50
N PHE A 140 12.23 4.19 -0.17
CA PHE A 140 12.38 4.01 -1.62
C PHE A 140 11.74 5.16 -2.40
N ALA A 141 10.50 5.52 -2.05
CA ALA A 141 9.75 6.57 -2.74
C ALA A 141 10.37 7.96 -2.50
N GLU A 142 10.89 8.22 -1.29
CA GLU A 142 11.59 9.45 -0.94
C GLU A 142 12.88 9.63 -1.75
N ALA A 143 13.62 8.53 -1.97
CA ALA A 143 14.84 8.55 -2.80
C ALA A 143 14.58 8.94 -4.26
N ILE A 144 13.36 8.73 -4.77
CA ILE A 144 12.94 9.11 -6.13
C ILE A 144 12.01 10.34 -6.15
N GLY A 145 12.00 11.11 -5.07
CA GLY A 145 11.37 12.42 -5.01
C GLY A 145 9.92 12.46 -4.51
N PHE A 146 9.31 11.33 -4.13
CA PHE A 146 7.97 11.32 -3.52
C PHE A 146 8.02 11.59 -2.01
N ARG A 147 6.86 11.84 -1.43
CA ARG A 147 6.70 11.96 0.02
C ARG A 147 5.50 11.12 0.44
N PRO A 148 5.51 10.53 1.64
CA PRO A 148 4.37 9.77 2.14
C PRO A 148 3.14 10.67 2.27
N HIS A 149 1.96 10.08 2.19
CA HIS A 149 0.70 10.77 2.40
C HIS A 149 0.72 11.61 3.69
N ARG A 150 0.27 12.88 3.64
CA ARG A 150 0.40 13.84 4.76
C ARG A 150 -0.17 13.33 6.09
N LEU A 151 -1.23 12.52 6.05
CA LEU A 151 -1.83 11.97 7.27
C LEU A 151 -0.90 10.97 8.01
N PHE A 152 0.17 10.51 7.34
CA PHE A 152 1.21 9.67 7.95
C PHE A 152 1.87 10.33 9.15
N ASN A 153 2.00 11.67 9.17
CA ASN A 153 2.48 12.40 10.34
C ASN A 153 1.71 12.08 11.63
N ARG A 154 0.46 11.63 11.50
CA ARG A 154 -0.38 11.16 12.61
C ARG A 154 -0.39 9.65 12.73
N THR A 155 -0.65 8.93 11.63
CA THR A 155 -0.83 7.46 11.68
C THR A 155 0.46 6.70 11.98
N ARG A 156 1.64 7.30 11.74
CA ARG A 156 2.94 6.75 12.15
C ARG A 156 3.08 6.52 13.65
N ASN A 157 2.24 7.13 14.49
CA ASN A 157 2.24 6.89 15.93
C ASN A 157 1.69 5.49 16.29
N ILE A 158 1.10 4.78 15.34
CA ILE A 158 0.62 3.40 15.52
C ILE A 158 1.74 2.40 15.23
N LEU A 159 2.72 2.81 14.42
CA LEU A 159 3.94 2.06 14.16
C LEU A 159 4.97 2.42 15.24
N ASP A 160 5.91 1.52 15.51
CA ASP A 160 7.15 1.91 16.18
C ASP A 160 7.98 2.84 15.28
N THR A 161 9.08 3.37 15.79
CA THR A 161 10.03 4.11 14.96
C THR A 161 10.69 3.18 13.93
N ALA A 162 11.17 3.75 12.83
CA ALA A 162 11.64 3.00 11.65
C ALA A 162 12.84 2.07 11.93
N ASP A 163 13.53 2.32 13.04
CA ASP A 163 14.73 1.64 13.56
C ASP A 163 14.44 0.66 14.71
N ALA A 164 13.22 0.66 15.26
CA ALA A 164 12.87 -0.15 16.43
C ALA A 164 12.61 -1.62 16.10
N GLN A 165 12.21 -1.92 14.86
CA GLN A 165 11.89 -3.29 14.42
C GLN A 165 13.00 -3.81 13.52
N PRO A 166 13.48 -5.05 13.70
CA PRO A 166 14.47 -5.65 12.81
C PRO A 166 13.91 -5.76 11.40
N ARG A 167 14.79 -5.57 10.40
CA ARG A 167 14.46 -5.74 8.99
C ARG A 167 15.08 -7.04 8.49
N SER A 168 14.31 -7.81 7.75
CA SER A 168 14.82 -9.02 7.09
C SER A 168 15.76 -8.66 5.92
N GLY A 169 15.54 -7.50 5.29
CA GLY A 169 16.30 -7.04 4.13
C GLY A 169 15.93 -7.77 2.84
N VAL A 170 14.90 -8.62 2.87
CA VAL A 170 14.49 -9.43 1.71
C VAL A 170 13.46 -8.73 0.83
N ILE A 171 12.89 -7.61 1.30
CA ILE A 171 11.88 -6.87 0.55
C ILE A 171 12.56 -5.95 -0.45
N GLU A 172 12.42 -6.27 -1.73
CA GLU A 172 12.82 -5.41 -2.83
C GLU A 172 11.70 -4.39 -3.16
N PHE A 173 12.07 -3.13 -3.28
CA PHE A 173 11.18 -2.06 -3.74
C PHE A 173 11.48 -1.69 -5.19
N GLY A 174 10.48 -1.16 -5.89
CA GLY A 174 10.49 -1.15 -7.35
C GLY A 174 10.06 -2.50 -7.93
N HIS A 175 9.83 -2.55 -9.23
CA HIS A 175 9.69 -3.82 -9.94
C HIS A 175 11.07 -4.22 -10.46
N GLY A 176 11.67 -5.25 -9.84
CA GLY A 176 13.06 -5.64 -10.11
C GLY A 176 14.06 -4.52 -9.81
N GLY A 177 13.83 -3.76 -8.73
CA GLY A 177 14.64 -2.60 -8.35
C GLY A 177 14.36 -1.32 -9.15
N VAL A 178 13.56 -1.38 -10.22
CA VAL A 178 13.26 -0.21 -11.06
C VAL A 178 11.95 0.45 -10.64
N PRO A 179 11.91 1.76 -10.38
CA PRO A 179 10.67 2.48 -10.12
C PRO A 179 9.65 2.22 -11.23
N THR A 180 8.49 1.67 -10.88
CA THR A 180 7.49 1.24 -11.87
C THR A 180 6.13 1.82 -11.53
N TYR A 181 5.75 2.87 -12.26
CA TYR A 181 4.49 3.56 -12.03
C TYR A 181 3.32 2.89 -12.76
N VAL A 182 2.37 2.38 -11.98
CA VAL A 182 1.08 1.87 -12.46
C VAL A 182 -0.02 2.83 -11.99
N PRO A 183 -0.66 3.61 -12.90
CA PRO A 183 -1.70 4.55 -12.50
C PRO A 183 -2.87 3.89 -11.78
N ALA A 184 -3.16 4.38 -10.59
CA ALA A 184 -4.38 4.07 -9.86
C ALA A 184 -5.47 5.12 -10.15
N PRO A 185 -6.75 4.73 -10.04
CA PRO A 185 -7.85 5.71 -10.07
C PRO A 185 -7.62 6.82 -9.04
N GLY A 186 -7.76 8.07 -9.47
CA GLY A 186 -7.57 9.25 -8.62
C GLY A 186 -6.12 9.73 -8.53
N ASP A 187 -5.15 9.01 -9.09
CA ASP A 187 -3.78 9.54 -9.18
C ASP A 187 -3.72 10.76 -10.11
N ASN A 188 -2.94 11.76 -9.71
CA ASN A 188 -2.50 12.81 -10.62
C ASN A 188 -1.30 12.29 -11.44
N GLN A 189 -1.60 11.57 -12.52
CA GLN A 189 -0.60 10.92 -13.36
C GLN A 189 0.46 11.89 -13.87
N ARG A 190 0.05 13.10 -14.32
CA ARG A 190 0.98 14.12 -14.83
C ARG A 190 2.00 14.53 -13.76
N MET A 191 1.54 14.77 -12.53
CA MET A 191 2.43 15.11 -11.41
C MET A 191 3.42 13.98 -11.11
N VAL A 192 2.94 12.73 -11.08
CA VAL A 192 3.79 11.56 -10.82
C VAL A 192 4.86 11.41 -11.90
N LEU A 193 4.46 11.51 -13.18
CA LEU A 193 5.38 11.37 -14.30
C LEU A 193 6.39 12.52 -14.38
N ASN A 194 5.97 13.77 -14.17
CA ASN A 194 6.90 14.91 -14.05
C ASN A 194 7.97 14.63 -12.99
N ARG A 195 7.55 14.18 -11.81
CA ARG A 195 8.45 13.91 -10.69
C ARG A 195 9.45 12.80 -11.00
N LEU A 196 9.02 11.74 -11.68
CA LEU A 196 9.90 10.67 -12.13
C LEU A 196 10.90 11.16 -13.18
N VAL A 197 10.45 11.94 -14.16
CA VAL A 197 11.33 12.55 -15.16
C VAL A 197 12.35 13.47 -14.52
N GLU A 198 11.93 14.30 -13.56
CA GLU A 198 12.80 15.26 -12.87
C GLU A 198 13.83 14.59 -11.94
N ASN A 199 13.45 13.57 -11.18
CA ASN A 199 14.30 12.99 -10.12
C ASN A 199 15.05 11.73 -10.56
N VAL A 200 14.50 10.98 -11.53
CA VAL A 200 15.04 9.67 -11.95
C VAL A 200 15.51 9.72 -13.41
N GLY A 201 14.86 10.53 -14.25
CA GLY A 201 15.18 10.66 -15.67
C GLY A 201 14.45 9.64 -16.56
N ILE A 202 14.19 10.03 -17.80
CA ILE A 202 13.56 9.15 -18.81
C ILE A 202 14.49 7.95 -19.06
N GLY A 203 13.92 6.74 -19.09
CA GLY A 203 14.65 5.47 -19.26
C GLY A 203 15.06 4.78 -17.95
N ASN A 204 14.99 5.48 -16.81
CA ASN A 204 15.34 4.93 -15.50
C ASN A 204 14.11 4.56 -14.64
N PHE A 205 12.91 4.63 -15.21
CA PHE A 205 11.67 4.17 -14.59
C PHE A 205 10.74 3.55 -15.64
N ASN A 206 9.86 2.66 -15.20
CA ASN A 206 8.82 2.08 -16.06
C ASN A 206 7.49 2.79 -15.84
N TYR A 207 6.72 2.93 -16.92
CA TYR A 207 5.37 3.46 -16.87
C TYR A 207 4.40 2.46 -17.50
N VAL A 208 3.37 2.07 -16.75
CA VAL A 208 2.43 1.02 -17.15
C VAL A 208 1.06 1.64 -17.40
N PRO A 209 0.83 2.19 -18.60
CA PRO A 209 -0.32 3.03 -18.85
C PRO A 209 -1.64 2.29 -18.62
N ALA A 210 -2.53 2.99 -17.93
CA ALA A 210 -3.86 2.49 -17.61
C ALA A 210 -4.90 2.78 -18.72
N GLY A 211 -4.62 3.77 -19.55
CA GLY A 211 -5.42 4.22 -20.68
C GLY A 211 -4.53 5.08 -21.55
N GLU A 212 -5.09 6.14 -22.13
CA GLU A 212 -4.28 7.18 -22.76
C GLU A 212 -3.40 7.87 -21.71
N PRO A 213 -2.11 8.08 -22.01
CA PRO A 213 -1.22 8.85 -21.15
C PRO A 213 -1.65 10.32 -21.11
N PRO A 214 -1.23 11.09 -20.09
CA PRO A 214 -1.34 12.54 -20.12
C PRO A 214 -0.56 13.13 -21.31
N GLU A 215 -1.06 14.23 -21.87
CA GLU A 215 -0.41 14.97 -22.96
C GLU A 215 1.06 15.31 -22.63
N GLY A 216 1.97 15.03 -23.56
CA GLY A 216 3.41 15.24 -23.43
C GLY A 216 4.18 14.03 -22.86
N PHE A 217 3.50 12.90 -22.64
CA PHE A 217 4.10 11.65 -22.16
C PHE A 217 3.90 10.47 -23.13
N GLU A 218 3.54 10.74 -24.37
CA GLU A 218 3.31 9.75 -25.43
C GLU A 218 4.58 8.94 -25.73
N GLU A 219 5.74 9.55 -25.65
CA GLU A 219 7.04 8.88 -25.92
C GLU A 219 7.33 7.78 -24.89
N LEU A 220 6.96 7.98 -23.62
CA LEU A 220 7.06 6.94 -22.59
C LEU A 220 6.17 5.73 -22.91
N PHE A 221 5.03 5.98 -23.55
CA PHE A 221 4.13 4.91 -24.00
C PHE A 221 4.77 4.09 -25.14
N GLN A 222 5.45 4.76 -26.08
CA GLN A 222 6.10 4.13 -27.23
C GLN A 222 7.34 3.32 -26.86
N GLN A 223 8.15 3.78 -25.90
CA GLN A 223 9.30 3.02 -25.38
C GLN A 223 8.88 1.67 -24.78
N ASN A 224 7.80 1.66 -23.99
CA ASN A 224 7.22 0.42 -23.46
C ASN A 224 6.62 -0.47 -24.57
N ALA A 225 6.17 0.14 -25.67
CA ALA A 225 5.65 -0.60 -26.82
C ALA A 225 6.75 -1.23 -27.69
N GLN A 226 7.92 -0.61 -27.78
CA GLN A 226 9.09 -1.16 -28.48
C GLN A 226 9.79 -2.25 -27.66
N ALA A 227 9.63 -2.22 -26.33
CA ALA A 227 10.01 -3.32 -25.43
C ALA A 227 9.05 -4.53 -25.46
N GLN A 228 8.07 -4.60 -26.39
CA GLN A 228 7.01 -5.63 -26.49
C GLN A 228 7.46 -7.08 -26.82
N GLY A 229 8.73 -7.42 -26.59
CA GLY A 229 9.15 -8.79 -26.33
C GLY A 229 9.06 -9.20 -24.84
N GLN A 230 8.92 -8.22 -23.93
CA GLN A 230 8.88 -8.48 -22.50
C GLN A 230 7.52 -9.07 -22.06
N PRO A 231 7.53 -10.13 -21.22
CA PRO A 231 6.30 -10.69 -20.66
C PRO A 231 5.49 -9.59 -19.94
N PRO A 232 4.16 -9.76 -19.74
CA PRO A 232 3.46 -8.93 -18.77
C PRO A 232 4.32 -8.84 -17.52
N ILE A 233 4.48 -7.63 -16.97
CA ILE A 233 5.16 -7.39 -15.69
C ILE A 233 4.85 -8.58 -14.81
N PRO A 234 5.82 -9.50 -14.62
CA PRO A 234 5.57 -10.68 -13.81
C PRO A 234 5.15 -10.17 -12.44
N ALA A 235 4.38 -10.98 -11.70
CA ALA A 235 4.21 -10.74 -10.26
C ALA A 235 5.54 -10.25 -9.71
N SER A 236 5.54 -9.15 -8.94
CA SER A 236 6.81 -8.68 -8.39
C SER A 236 7.50 -9.86 -7.74
N PRO A 237 8.80 -10.10 -7.99
CA PRO A 237 9.57 -11.10 -7.25
C PRO A 237 9.77 -10.68 -5.79
N ILE A 238 8.88 -9.86 -5.23
CA ILE A 238 8.75 -9.61 -3.81
C ILE A 238 8.30 -10.96 -3.24
N TRP A 239 9.29 -11.78 -2.92
CA TRP A 239 9.18 -13.10 -2.34
C TRP A 239 8.67 -14.21 -3.29
N THR A 240 9.62 -15.04 -3.77
CA THR A 240 9.37 -16.47 -3.97
C THR A 240 9.64 -17.18 -2.64
N PRO A 241 8.66 -17.92 -2.07
CA PRO A 241 8.94 -18.76 -0.91
C PRO A 241 10.04 -19.78 -1.19
N GLU A 242 9.95 -20.45 -2.34
CA GLU A 242 10.51 -21.78 -2.67
C GLU A 242 10.57 -22.86 -1.55
N GLN A 243 10.21 -22.58 -0.29
CA GLN A 243 10.56 -23.42 0.85
C GLN A 243 9.46 -23.43 1.92
N GLN A 244 8.20 -23.65 1.53
CA GLN A 244 7.44 -24.60 2.33
C GLN A 244 7.98 -25.97 1.95
N ALA A 245 8.60 -26.64 2.90
CA ALA A 245 9.04 -28.02 2.73
C ALA A 245 7.93 -28.88 2.09
N ALA A 246 8.33 -29.74 1.14
CA ALA A 246 7.54 -30.77 0.42
C ALA A 246 6.80 -30.35 -0.86
#